data_AF-A0AA88E1L6-F1
#
_entry.id   AF-A0AA88E1L6-F1
#
_cell.length_a   1.000
_cell.length_b   1.000
_cell.length_c   1.000
_cell.angle_alpha   90.00
_cell.angle_beta   90.00
_cell.angle_gamma   90.00
#
_symmetry.space_group_name_H-M   'P 1'
#
loop_
_entity.id
_entity.type
_entity.pdbx_description
1 polymer ?
#
loop_
_entity_poly.entity_id
_entity_poly.type
_entity_poly.pdbx_seq_one_letter_code
_entity_poly.pdbx_strand_id
1 'polypeptide(L)'
;MGLMDWSEGCVRNIPLSCKDKSTDGVIKFSGLKVPDTTHTWVNKSIILKECKAKCLSNCSCMAYTNSDISGQGSGCVIWFGDLIDIRAFPTFGQDLFIRMQHSELGDVQKVIN
;
A
#
# COMPACT_ATOMS: atom_id res chain seq x y z
N MET A 1 -4.98 17.33 -29.79
CA MET A 1 -5.09 16.80 -28.42
C MET A 1 -3.70 16.40 -27.98
N GLY A 2 -3.11 17.11 -27.01
CA GLY A 2 -1.82 16.72 -26.46
C GLY A 2 -1.96 15.43 -25.66
N LEU A 3 -1.01 14.51 -25.83
CA LEU A 3 -0.91 13.32 -25.00
C LEU A 3 -0.61 13.79 -23.57
N MET A 4 -1.47 13.41 -22.61
CA MET A 4 -1.21 13.68 -21.21
C MET A 4 -0.12 12.72 -20.74
N ASP A 5 1.04 13.28 -20.40
CA ASP A 5 2.19 12.53 -19.92
C ASP A 5 2.06 12.25 -18.42
N TRP A 6 2.09 10.97 -18.07
CA TRP A 6 2.01 10.47 -16.69
C TRP A 6 3.27 9.68 -16.30
N SER A 7 4.35 9.79 -17.08
CA SER A 7 5.59 9.02 -16.89
C SER A 7 6.31 9.33 -15.57
N GLU A 8 6.16 10.56 -15.07
CA GLU A 8 6.70 11.01 -13.77
C GLU A 8 5.89 10.47 -12.57
N GLY A 9 4.72 9.87 -12.82
CA GLY A 9 3.88 9.30 -11.78
C GLY A 9 3.29 10.35 -10.82
N CYS A 10 3.22 9.99 -9.54
CA CYS A 10 2.63 10.81 -8.48
C CYS A 10 3.53 10.81 -7.24
N VAL A 11 3.50 11.92 -6.51
CA VAL A 11 4.14 12.04 -5.18
C VAL A 11 3.07 12.21 -4.10
N ARG A 12 3.41 11.90 -2.85
CA ARG A 12 2.52 12.17 -1.71
C ARG A 12 2.35 13.67 -1.51
N ASN A 13 1.14 14.10 -1.15
CA ASN A 13 0.91 15.51 -0.81
C ASN A 13 1.59 15.87 0.51
N ILE A 14 1.55 14.96 1.51
CA ILE A 14 2.27 15.13 2.77
C ILE A 14 3.27 13.98 2.98
N PRO A 15 4.56 14.29 3.23
CA PRO A 15 5.58 13.26 3.47
C PRO A 15 5.30 12.43 4.72
N LEU A 16 5.61 11.13 4.68
CA LEU A 16 5.51 10.26 5.84
C LEU A 16 6.41 10.75 6.98
N SER A 17 5.88 10.70 8.20
CA SER A 17 6.63 11.03 9.41
C SER A 17 6.99 9.73 10.11
N CYS A 18 8.19 9.21 9.82
CA CYS A 18 8.69 8.02 10.53
C CYS A 18 9.21 8.31 11.95
N LYS A 19 9.16 9.57 12.40
CA LYS A 19 9.64 9.96 13.72
C LYS A 19 8.74 9.45 14.84
N ASP A 20 7.44 9.34 14.57
CA ASP A 20 6.45 8.82 15.51
C ASP A 20 5.55 7.79 14.82
N LYS A 21 5.35 6.63 15.44
CA LYS A 21 4.50 5.57 14.88
C LYS A 21 3.02 5.96 14.85
N SER A 22 2.62 7.02 15.56
CA SER A 22 1.27 7.56 15.57
C SER A 22 0.99 8.54 14.43
N THR A 23 2.02 9.07 13.75
CA THR A 23 1.83 10.07 12.69
C THR A 23 1.49 9.48 11.33
N ASP A 24 1.72 8.18 11.14
CA ASP A 24 1.37 7.46 9.93
C ASP A 24 0.22 6.49 10.19
N GLY A 25 -0.61 6.28 9.18
CA GLY A 25 -1.58 5.20 9.16
C GLY A 25 -1.60 4.49 7.83
N VAL A 26 -2.70 3.77 7.59
CA VAL A 26 -2.84 2.90 6.43
C VAL A 26 -4.22 3.08 5.85
N ILE A 27 -4.29 3.09 4.52
CA ILE A 27 -5.54 3.09 3.79
C ILE A 27 -5.62 1.85 2.89
N LYS A 28 -6.82 1.30 2.76
CA LYS A 28 -7.06 0.09 1.98
C LYS A 28 -7.61 0.47 0.61
N PHE A 29 -6.94 0.02 -0.44
CA PHE A 29 -7.47 0.01 -1.79
C PHE A 29 -7.81 -1.43 -2.17
N SER A 30 -9.00 -1.65 -2.72
CA SER A 30 -9.48 -2.96 -3.14
C SER A 30 -9.53 -3.07 -4.65
N GLY A 31 -9.47 -4.30 -5.17
CA GLY A 31 -9.58 -4.53 -6.61
C GLY A 31 -8.37 -4.01 -7.38
N LEU A 32 -7.15 -4.25 -6.88
CA LEU A 32 -5.91 -3.84 -7.55
C LEU A 32 -5.09 -5.04 -8.03
N LYS A 33 -4.42 -4.90 -9.18
CA LYS A 33 -3.13 -5.55 -9.37
C LYS A 33 -2.15 -4.81 -8.47
N VAL A 34 -1.57 -5.55 -7.53
CA VAL A 34 -0.57 -5.03 -6.60
C VAL A 34 0.72 -4.64 -7.36
N PRO A 35 1.57 -3.78 -6.77
CA PRO A 35 2.77 -3.29 -7.45
C PRO A 35 3.72 -4.43 -7.82
N ASP A 36 4.66 -4.16 -8.72
CA ASP A 36 5.72 -5.11 -9.05
C ASP A 36 6.51 -5.51 -7.78
N THR A 37 7.05 -6.73 -7.76
CA THR A 37 7.63 -7.30 -6.55
C THR A 37 9.14 -7.08 -6.42
N THR A 38 9.76 -6.21 -7.24
CA THR A 38 11.22 -6.00 -7.28
C THR A 38 11.78 -5.59 -5.93
N HIS A 39 11.12 -4.67 -5.23
CA HIS A 39 11.55 -4.15 -3.93
C HIS A 39 10.60 -4.60 -2.82
N THR A 40 10.52 -5.92 -2.61
CA THR A 40 9.63 -6.51 -1.61
C THR A 40 10.31 -7.39 -0.57
N TRP A 41 9.68 -7.47 0.59
CA TRP A 41 9.93 -8.53 1.57
C TRP A 41 8.69 -9.39 1.71
N VAL A 42 8.87 -10.71 1.70
CA VAL A 42 7.78 -11.68 1.75
C VAL A 42 7.94 -12.60 2.96
N ASN A 43 6.83 -12.87 3.65
CA ASN A 43 6.76 -13.87 4.70
C ASN A 43 5.38 -14.52 4.72
N LYS A 44 5.33 -15.83 4.42
CA LYS A 44 4.08 -16.59 4.32
C LYS A 44 3.48 -17.01 5.66
N SER A 45 4.24 -16.88 6.75
CA SER A 45 3.87 -17.41 8.07
C SER A 45 3.15 -16.40 8.96
N ILE A 46 3.21 -15.11 8.63
CA ILE A 46 2.61 -14.05 9.46
C ILE A 46 1.26 -13.62 8.92
N ILE A 47 0.40 -13.14 9.82
CA ILE A 47 -0.94 -12.66 9.49
C ILE A 47 -0.94 -11.17 9.10
N LEU A 48 -2.01 -10.69 8.46
CA LEU A 48 -2.16 -9.31 8.01
C LEU A 48 -1.93 -8.27 9.12
N LYS A 49 -2.35 -8.55 10.36
CA LYS A 49 -2.14 -7.66 11.52
C LYS A 49 -0.65 -7.49 11.84
N GLU A 50 0.12 -8.57 11.78
CA GLU A 50 1.57 -8.53 12.00
C GLU A 50 2.28 -7.88 10.80
N CYS A 51 1.77 -8.10 9.59
CA CYS A 51 2.23 -7.44 8.37
C CYS A 51 2.12 -5.90 8.50
N LYS A 52 0.96 -5.41 8.97
CA LYS A 52 0.73 -3.99 9.28
C LYS A 52 1.74 -3.46 10.30
N ALA A 53 1.90 -4.15 11.43
CA ALA A 53 2.82 -3.72 12.49
C ALA A 53 4.27 -3.65 11.98
N LYS A 54 4.68 -4.65 11.20
CA LYS A 54 6.04 -4.71 10.61
C LYS A 54 6.27 -3.60 9.60
N CYS A 55 5.29 -3.33 8.72
CA CYS A 55 5.35 -2.20 7.80
C CYS A 55 5.49 -0.86 8.54
N LEU A 56 4.61 -0.58 9.50
CA LEU A 56 4.64 0.69 10.24
C LEU A 56 5.92 0.86 11.08
N SER A 57 6.56 -0.23 11.48
CA SER A 57 7.86 -0.20 12.18
C SER A 57 9.07 0.08 11.28
N ASN A 58 8.91 -0.01 9.96
CA ASN A 58 9.98 0.21 8.99
C ASN A 58 9.70 1.47 8.17
N CYS A 59 10.52 2.51 8.32
CA CYS A 59 10.34 3.80 7.64
C CYS A 59 10.29 3.73 6.12
N SER A 60 10.94 2.74 5.53
CA SER A 60 10.98 2.57 4.08
C SER A 60 9.75 1.83 3.54
N CYS A 61 8.91 1.25 4.42
CA CYS A 61 7.69 0.57 3.97
C CYS A 61 6.70 1.57 3.36
N MET A 62 6.22 1.27 2.16
CA MET A 62 5.22 2.08 1.46
C MET A 62 3.87 1.40 1.34
N ALA A 63 3.82 0.08 1.26
CA ALA A 63 2.58 -0.68 1.22
C ALA A 63 2.75 -2.13 1.71
N TYR A 64 1.65 -2.80 2.01
CA TYR A 64 1.62 -4.23 2.29
C TYR A 64 0.32 -4.90 1.84
N THR A 65 0.35 -6.22 1.69
CA THR A 65 -0.84 -7.06 1.47
C THR A 65 -0.61 -8.51 1.93
N ASN A 66 -1.66 -9.33 1.93
CA ASN A 66 -1.52 -10.77 2.09
C ASN A 66 -0.90 -11.39 0.83
N SER A 67 0.05 -12.31 1.00
CA SER A 67 0.65 -13.02 -0.14
C SER A 67 -0.29 -14.07 -0.74
N ASP A 68 -1.15 -14.65 0.10
CA ASP A 68 -2.18 -15.60 -0.28
C ASP A 68 -3.55 -14.98 0.01
N ILE A 69 -4.38 -14.88 -1.02
CA ILE A 69 -5.72 -14.28 -0.95
C ILE A 69 -6.83 -15.32 -0.78
N SER A 70 -6.49 -16.61 -0.67
CA SER A 70 -7.46 -17.67 -0.44
C SER A 70 -7.98 -17.68 1.02
N GLY A 71 -9.26 -18.01 1.19
CA GLY A 71 -9.87 -18.15 2.53
C GLY A 71 -9.80 -16.88 3.38
N GLN A 72 -9.19 -16.96 4.57
CA GLN A 72 -8.99 -15.81 5.48
C GLN A 72 -7.85 -14.88 5.06
N GLY A 73 -7.10 -15.25 4.01
CA GLY A 73 -5.87 -14.59 3.59
C GLY A 73 -4.70 -14.90 4.53
N SER A 74 -3.52 -15.19 3.96
CA SER A 74 -2.33 -15.52 4.74
C SER A 74 -1.04 -14.95 4.16
N GLY A 75 -0.02 -14.90 5.00
CA GLY A 75 1.26 -14.34 4.66
C GLY A 75 1.23 -12.83 4.45
N CYS A 76 2.37 -12.31 4.00
CA CYS A 76 2.64 -10.89 3.97
C CYS A 76 3.62 -10.57 2.85
N VAL A 77 3.29 -9.58 2.05
CA VAL A 77 4.21 -8.90 1.14
C VAL A 77 4.28 -7.44 1.58
N ILE A 78 5.50 -6.92 1.72
CA ILE A 78 5.79 -5.52 2.07
C ILE A 78 6.59 -4.91 0.94
N TRP A 79 6.14 -3.77 0.42
CA TRP A 79 6.86 -2.97 -0.59
C TRP A 79 7.67 -1.85 0.06
N PHE A 80 8.84 -1.60 -0.50
CA PHE A 80 9.71 -0.49 -0.13
C PHE A 80 9.91 0.46 -1.31
N GLY A 81 9.89 1.77 -1.05
CA GLY A 81 10.04 2.78 -2.11
C GLY A 81 8.82 2.87 -3.04
N ASP A 82 9.06 3.29 -4.27
CA ASP A 82 7.99 3.62 -5.22
C ASP A 82 7.11 2.41 -5.56
N LEU A 83 5.81 2.64 -5.65
CA LEU A 83 4.82 1.61 -5.97
C LEU A 83 4.51 1.68 -7.47
N ILE A 84 5.12 0.80 -8.26
CA ILE A 84 5.06 0.83 -9.73
C ILE A 84 4.13 -0.27 -10.27
N ASP A 85 3.51 0.00 -11.43
CA ASP A 85 2.66 -0.95 -12.17
C ASP A 85 1.39 -1.41 -11.43
N ILE A 86 0.85 -0.55 -10.56
CA ILE A 86 -0.50 -0.70 -9.97
C ILE A 86 -1.56 -0.50 -11.06
N ARG A 87 -2.58 -1.37 -11.08
CA ARG A 87 -3.74 -1.23 -11.99
C ARG A 87 -5.04 -1.60 -11.29
N ALA A 88 -6.14 -0.93 -11.60
CA ALA A 88 -7.45 -1.28 -11.06
C ALA A 88 -8.10 -2.43 -11.85
N PHE A 89 -8.54 -3.44 -11.12
CA PHE A 89 -9.33 -4.59 -11.56
C PHE A 89 -10.53 -4.75 -10.61
N PRO A 90 -11.63 -3.99 -10.82
CA PRO A 90 -12.75 -3.89 -9.88
C PRO A 90 -13.38 -5.24 -9.47
N THR A 91 -13.27 -6.26 -10.33
CA THR A 91 -13.90 -7.57 -10.16
C THR A 91 -12.99 -8.65 -9.56
N PHE A 92 -11.67 -8.55 -9.67
CA PHE A 92 -10.75 -9.65 -9.35
C PHE A 92 -9.41 -9.23 -8.73
N GLY A 93 -9.21 -7.93 -8.49
CA GLY A 93 -7.97 -7.45 -7.90
C GLY A 93 -7.86 -7.72 -6.40
N GLN A 94 -6.64 -7.62 -5.89
CA GLN A 94 -6.28 -7.82 -4.50
C GLN A 94 -6.40 -6.51 -3.71
N ASP A 95 -6.53 -6.65 -2.39
CA ASP A 95 -6.41 -5.52 -1.48
C ASP A 95 -4.94 -5.08 -1.38
N LEU A 96 -4.68 -3.78 -1.37
CA LEU A 96 -3.37 -3.19 -1.09
C LEU A 96 -3.54 -2.14 0.02
N PHE A 97 -2.73 -2.26 1.06
CA PHE A 97 -2.72 -1.32 2.17
C PHE A 97 -1.56 -0.36 1.99
N ILE A 98 -1.84 0.89 1.62
CA ILE A 98 -0.81 1.92 1.39
C ILE A 98 -0.60 2.73 2.66
N ARG A 99 0.67 2.95 3.02
CA ARG A 99 1.05 3.80 4.15
C ARG A 99 0.90 5.27 3.76
N MET A 100 0.18 6.02 4.59
CA MET A 100 -0.15 7.43 4.39
C MET A 100 0.03 8.20 5.69
N GLN A 101 0.18 9.53 5.60
CA GLN A 101 0.15 10.35 6.80
C GLN A 101 -1.25 10.35 7.42
N HIS A 102 -1.33 10.28 8.74
CA HIS A 102 -2.58 10.08 9.46
C HIS A 102 -3.61 11.18 9.17
N SER A 103 -3.17 12.43 9.01
CA SER A 103 -4.04 13.58 8.71
C SER A 103 -4.72 13.50 7.34
N GLU A 104 -4.19 12.71 6.40
CA GLU A 104 -4.76 12.58 5.05
C GLU A 104 -5.81 11.45 4.97
N LEU A 105 -5.84 10.53 5.93
CA LEU A 105 -6.67 9.32 5.83
C LEU A 105 -8.15 9.66 5.66
N GLY A 106 -8.65 10.68 6.37
CA GLY A 106 -10.04 11.10 6.28
C GLY A 106 -10.42 11.66 4.92
N ASP A 107 -9.49 12.30 4.22
CA ASP A 107 -9.76 12.88 2.90
C ASP A 107 -9.62 11.85 1.80
N VAL A 108 -8.60 10.97 1.87
CA VAL A 108 -8.45 9.90 0.87
C VAL A 108 -9.61 8.90 0.98
N GLN A 109 -10.11 8.61 2.18
CA GLN A 109 -11.25 7.70 2.35
C GLN A 109 -12.53 8.21 1.66
N LYS A 110 -12.73 9.54 1.57
CA LYS A 110 -13.86 10.15 0.84
C LYS A 110 -13.74 10.02 -0.68
N VAL A 111 -12.52 9.83 -1.19
CA VAL A 111 -12.26 9.66 -2.63
C VAL A 111 -12.48 8.21 -3.05
N ILE A 112 -12.21 7.26 -2.15
CA ILE A 112 -12.33 5.82 -2.42
C ILE A 112 -13.79 5.32 -2.27
N ASN A 113 -14.59 5.97 -1.44
CA ASN A 113 -15.99 5.61 -1.17
C ASN A 113 -16.96 6.43 -2.02
#